data_AF-A0A1G1JQ53-F1
#
_entry.id   AF-A0A1G1JQ53-F1
#
_cell.length_a   1.000
_cell.length_b   1.000
_cell.length_c   1.000
_cell.angle_alpha   90.00
_cell.angle_beta   90.00
_cell.angle_gamma   90.00
#
_symmetry.space_group_name_H-M   'P 1'
#
loop_
_entity.id
_entity.type
_entity.pdbx_description
1 polymer ?
#
loop_
_entity_poly.entity_id
_entity_poly.type
_entity_poly.pdbx_seq_one_letter_code
_entity_poly.pdbx_strand_id
1 'polypeptide(L)'
;MGIKKSAVFFVMMVMLAGCGSGVDQNKPLDIIRQEIEGMSVSQLQSKAQAYANVLVSKKAELEKIHQALNGLSPAQLLGEETKRIRENLNKVGTDVKALTERYNLYVAKFKELGGNLSKIKI
;
A
#
# COMPACT_ATOMS: atom_id res chain seq x y z
N MET A 1 34.49 -36.89 10.21
CA MET A 1 33.04 -37.06 10.44
C MET A 1 32.58 -35.80 11.19
N GLY A 2 32.10 -34.72 10.58
CA GLY A 2 31.21 -34.59 9.42
C GLY A 2 29.84 -34.07 9.89
N ILE A 3 29.79 -32.99 10.68
CA ILE A 3 28.51 -32.38 11.09
C ILE A 3 28.13 -31.32 10.06
N LYS A 4 27.01 -31.58 9.42
CA LYS A 4 26.46 -30.91 8.24
C LYS A 4 25.50 -29.79 8.67
N LYS A 5 25.61 -28.66 7.98
CA LYS A 5 24.52 -27.85 7.39
C LYS A 5 23.54 -27.11 8.29
N SER A 6 23.54 -25.79 8.09
CA SER A 6 22.38 -24.91 7.92
C SER A 6 21.25 -24.98 8.96
N ALA A 7 21.21 -23.97 9.82
CA ALA A 7 19.95 -23.41 10.29
C ALA A 7 20.00 -21.90 10.08
N VAL A 8 19.36 -21.49 8.99
CA VAL A 8 19.03 -20.11 8.63
C VAL A 8 18.37 -19.46 9.84
N PHE A 9 19.00 -18.39 10.33
CA PHE A 9 18.49 -17.54 11.38
C PHE A 9 17.23 -16.84 10.84
N PHE A 10 16.08 -17.47 11.06
CA PHE A 10 14.76 -16.92 10.74
C PHE A 10 14.48 -15.81 11.75
N VAL A 11 14.99 -14.61 11.47
CA VAL A 11 14.65 -13.39 12.21
C VAL A 11 13.19 -13.06 11.90
N MET A 12 12.30 -13.73 12.63
CA MET A 12 10.90 -13.34 12.77
C MET A 12 10.87 -12.15 13.73
N MET A 13 11.19 -10.97 13.21
CA MET A 13 11.10 -9.73 13.96
C MET A 13 9.62 -9.32 14.03
N VAL A 14 9.02 -9.70 15.16
CA VAL A 14 8.01 -8.98 15.94
C VAL A 14 7.44 -7.74 15.23
N MET A 15 6.26 -7.88 14.62
CA MET A 15 5.41 -6.75 14.31
C MET A 15 4.61 -6.39 15.57
N LEU A 16 5.16 -5.44 16.33
CA LEU A 16 4.45 -4.73 17.38
C LEU A 16 3.31 -3.91 16.78
N ALA A 17 2.19 -3.91 17.51
CA ALA A 17 0.94 -3.23 17.24
C ALA A 17 1.12 -1.79 16.74
N GLY A 18 0.85 -1.59 15.46
CA GLY A 18 0.53 -0.31 14.83
C GLY A 18 -0.63 -0.55 13.90
N CYS A 19 -1.70 0.24 14.01
CA CYS A 19 -2.92 0.04 13.25
C CYS A 19 -2.65 0.02 11.73
N GLY A 20 -2.89 -1.13 11.09
CA GLY A 20 -3.83 -1.16 9.97
C GLY A 20 -3.33 -1.45 8.55
N SER A 21 -2.03 -1.49 8.28
CA SER A 21 -1.56 -1.75 6.92
C SER A 21 -0.23 -2.48 6.93
N GLY A 22 -0.25 -3.79 6.64
CA GLY A 22 0.94 -4.67 6.60
C GLY A 22 1.96 -4.35 5.49
N VAL A 23 2.04 -3.07 5.08
CA VAL A 23 2.99 -2.54 4.11
C VAL A 23 3.59 -1.24 4.66
N ASP A 24 4.87 -1.04 4.38
CA ASP A 24 5.54 0.22 4.68
C ASP A 24 5.19 1.25 3.59
N GLN A 25 4.27 2.15 3.92
CA GLN A 25 3.76 3.17 3.00
C GLN A 25 4.79 4.24 2.64
N ASN A 26 5.87 4.35 3.42
CA ASN A 26 6.91 5.37 3.25
C ASN A 26 8.19 4.79 2.64
N LYS A 27 8.29 3.47 2.45
CA LYS A 27 9.46 2.82 1.87
C LYS A 27 9.89 3.51 0.56
N PRO A 28 11.16 3.93 0.41
CA PRO A 28 11.62 4.54 -0.83
C PRO A 28 11.49 3.61 -2.04
N LEU A 29 11.20 4.17 -3.22
CA LEU A 29 10.97 3.38 -4.43
C LEU A 29 12.24 2.65 -4.90
N ASP A 30 13.41 3.23 -4.72
CA ASP A 30 14.71 2.61 -5.01
C ASP A 30 14.98 1.36 -4.17
N ILE A 31 14.64 1.40 -2.88
CA ILE A 31 14.72 0.24 -1.98
C ILE A 31 13.77 -0.86 -2.46
N ILE A 32 12.54 -0.52 -2.84
CA ILE A 32 11.59 -1.49 -3.39
C ILE A 32 12.15 -2.11 -4.67
N ARG A 33 12.70 -1.31 -5.59
CA ARG A 33 13.30 -1.81 -6.84
C ARG A 33 14.43 -2.81 -6.57
N GLN A 34 15.24 -2.59 -5.54
CA GLN A 34 16.29 -3.53 -5.16
C GLN A 34 15.72 -4.81 -4.55
N GLU A 35 14.72 -4.70 -3.67
CA GLU A 35 14.10 -5.86 -3.01
C GLU A 35 13.42 -6.81 -4.01
N ILE A 36 12.67 -6.27 -4.98
CA ILE A 36 11.85 -7.09 -5.90
C ILE A 36 12.67 -8.00 -6.81
N GLU A 37 13.95 -7.70 -7.06
CA GLU A 37 14.84 -8.53 -7.87
C GLU A 37 15.17 -9.87 -7.19
N GLY A 38 15.18 -9.91 -5.85
CA GLY A 38 15.44 -11.12 -5.07
C GLY A 38 14.17 -11.88 -4.66
N MET A 39 12.99 -11.40 -5.02
CA MET A 39 11.73 -11.96 -4.54
C MET A 39 11.18 -13.05 -5.47
N SER A 40 10.64 -14.11 -4.86
CA SER A 40 9.85 -15.10 -5.58
C SER A 40 8.49 -14.56 -6.03
N VAL A 41 7.90 -15.20 -7.04
CA VAL A 41 6.53 -14.92 -7.53
C VAL A 41 5.51 -14.88 -6.38
N SER A 42 5.61 -15.80 -5.41
CA SER A 42 4.70 -15.86 -4.26
C SER A 42 4.83 -14.65 -3.32
N GLN A 43 6.06 -14.19 -3.08
CA GLN A 43 6.32 -13.03 -2.23
C GLN A 43 5.87 -11.74 -2.93
N LEU A 44 6.10 -11.61 -4.24
CA LEU A 44 5.63 -10.48 -5.03
C LEU A 44 4.10 -10.40 -5.04
N GLN A 45 3.41 -11.55 -5.23
CA GLN A 45 1.96 -11.62 -5.13
C GLN A 45 1.47 -11.16 -3.75
N SER A 46 2.07 -11.68 -2.68
CA SER A 46 1.67 -11.33 -1.30
C SER A 46 1.86 -9.83 -1.01
N LYS A 47 3.00 -9.25 -1.42
CA LYS A 47 3.23 -7.81 -1.26
C LYS A 47 2.28 -6.98 -2.10
N ALA A 48 2.07 -7.33 -3.37
CA ALA A 48 1.10 -6.64 -4.22
C ALA A 48 -0.31 -6.69 -3.62
N GLN A 49 -0.75 -7.85 -3.11
CA GLN A 49 -2.05 -7.97 -2.43
C GLN A 49 -2.12 -7.12 -1.16
N ALA A 50 -1.04 -7.04 -0.38
CA ALA A 50 -1.02 -6.21 0.82
C ALA A 50 -1.18 -4.71 0.48
N TYR A 51 -0.49 -4.22 -0.56
CA TYR A 51 -0.68 -2.84 -1.03
C TYR A 51 -2.08 -2.63 -1.63
N ALA A 52 -2.61 -3.60 -2.37
CA ALA A 52 -3.97 -3.55 -2.91
C ALA A 52 -5.02 -3.38 -1.81
N ASN A 53 -4.92 -4.13 -0.71
CA ASN A 53 -5.84 -4.01 0.43
C ASN A 53 -5.81 -2.61 1.04
N VAL A 54 -4.64 -1.99 1.16
CA VAL A 54 -4.52 -0.62 1.69
C VAL A 54 -5.12 0.40 0.71
N LEU A 55 -4.88 0.22 -0.59
CA LEU A 55 -5.49 1.05 -1.63
C LEU A 55 -7.02 0.97 -1.60
N VAL A 56 -7.60 -0.21 -1.36
CA VAL A 56 -9.06 -0.36 -1.19
C VAL A 56 -9.58 0.45 -0.01
N SER A 57 -8.93 0.34 1.15
CA SER A 57 -9.30 1.12 2.33
C SER A 57 -9.20 2.63 2.07
N LYS A 58 -8.13 3.08 1.41
CA LYS A 58 -7.92 4.50 1.07
C LYS A 58 -8.92 5.02 0.04
N LYS A 59 -9.33 4.19 -0.93
CA LYS A 59 -10.43 4.53 -1.85
C LYS A 59 -11.74 4.73 -1.08
N ALA A 60 -12.05 3.85 -0.12
CA ALA A 60 -13.24 4.03 0.72
C ALA A 60 -13.17 5.30 1.58
N GLU A 61 -11.98 5.70 2.06
CA GLU A 61 -11.77 7.00 2.71
C GLU A 61 -12.04 8.17 1.76
N LEU A 62 -11.53 8.12 0.51
CA LEU A 62 -11.81 9.13 -0.51
C LEU A 62 -13.30 9.27 -0.80
N GLU A 63 -14.02 8.16 -0.96
CA GLU A 63 -15.47 8.19 -1.20
C GLU A 63 -16.22 8.89 -0.06
N LYS A 64 -15.85 8.62 1.20
CA LYS A 64 -16.44 9.32 2.36
C LYS A 64 -16.16 10.82 2.35
N ILE A 65 -14.94 11.22 1.95
CA ILE A 65 -14.58 12.63 1.84
C ILE A 65 -15.37 13.31 0.71
N HIS A 66 -15.54 12.65 -0.43
CA HIS A 66 -16.36 13.14 -1.53
C HIS A 66 -17.82 13.29 -1.13
N GLN A 67 -18.39 12.31 -0.42
CA GLN A 67 -19.74 12.41 0.13
C GLN A 67 -19.89 13.58 1.10
N ALA A 68 -18.91 13.79 1.97
CA ALA A 68 -18.91 14.94 2.87
C ALA A 68 -18.90 16.27 2.11
N LEU A 69 -18.08 16.40 1.06
CA LEU A 69 -18.05 17.61 0.22
C LEU A 69 -19.37 17.84 -0.52
N ASN A 70 -19.97 16.78 -1.07
CA ASN A 70 -21.23 16.86 -1.82
C ASN A 70 -22.43 17.21 -0.92
N GLY A 71 -22.35 16.91 0.38
CA GLY A 71 -23.38 17.23 1.37
C GLY A 71 -23.36 18.69 1.86
N LEU A 72 -22.37 19.48 1.50
CA LEU A 72 -22.23 20.87 1.98
C LEU A 72 -23.16 21.82 1.23
N SER A 73 -23.78 22.74 1.98
CA SER A 73 -24.48 23.88 1.38
C SER A 73 -23.49 24.91 0.81
N PRO A 74 -23.90 25.76 -0.16
CA PRO A 74 -23.04 26.80 -0.71
C PRO A 74 -22.42 27.73 0.35
N ALA A 75 -23.14 28.03 1.44
CA ALA A 75 -22.64 28.86 2.53
C ALA A 75 -21.50 28.21 3.32
N GLN A 76 -21.47 26.87 3.40
CA GLN A 76 -20.44 26.13 4.13
C GLN A 76 -19.15 25.96 3.33
N LEU A 77 -19.18 26.12 1.99
CA LEU A 77 -18.05 25.85 1.11
C LEU A 77 -16.80 26.69 1.40
N LEU A 78 -16.96 27.86 2.03
CA LEU A 78 -15.85 28.76 2.40
C LEU A 78 -15.44 28.63 3.87
N GLY A 79 -16.15 27.81 4.65
CA GLY A 79 -15.89 27.61 6.08
C GLY A 79 -14.67 26.75 6.39
N GLU A 80 -14.21 26.84 7.64
CA GLU A 80 -13.07 26.07 8.15
C GLU A 80 -13.26 24.56 8.06
N GLU A 81 -14.50 24.07 8.20
CA GLU A 81 -14.83 22.65 8.02
C GLU A 81 -14.51 22.18 6.60
N THR A 82 -14.94 22.93 5.58
CA THR A 82 -14.65 22.61 4.17
C THR A 82 -13.15 22.65 3.88
N LYS A 83 -12.41 23.59 4.46
CA LYS A 83 -10.95 23.63 4.34
C LYS A 83 -10.32 22.34 4.87
N ARG A 84 -10.71 21.91 6.08
CA ARG A 84 -10.24 20.64 6.67
C ARG A 84 -10.59 19.43 5.82
N ILE A 85 -11.80 19.38 5.25
CA ILE A 85 -12.21 18.29 4.36
C ILE A 85 -11.33 18.26 3.10
N ARG A 86 -11.03 19.42 2.49
CA ARG A 86 -10.14 19.52 1.32
C ARG A 86 -8.69 19.16 1.65
N GLU A 87 -8.19 19.57 2.81
CA GLU A 87 -6.86 19.17 3.28
C GLU A 87 -6.76 17.66 3.45
N ASN A 88 -7.79 17.04 4.05
CA ASN A 88 -7.85 15.59 4.17
C ASN A 88 -7.95 14.89 2.80
N LEU A 89 -8.73 15.44 1.87
CA LEU A 89 -8.79 14.96 0.48
C LEU A 89 -7.41 14.95 -0.16
N ASN A 90 -6.67 16.06 -0.05
CA ASN A 90 -5.33 16.19 -0.61
C ASN A 90 -4.35 15.21 0.01
N LYS A 91 -4.42 15.03 1.34
CA LYS A 91 -3.57 14.08 2.06
C LYS A 91 -3.84 12.65 1.63
N VAL A 92 -5.10 12.19 1.69
CA VAL A 92 -5.47 10.83 1.30
C VAL A 92 -5.17 10.59 -0.19
N GLY A 93 -5.42 11.58 -1.06
CA GLY A 93 -5.08 11.50 -2.48
C GLY A 93 -3.56 11.36 -2.73
N THR A 94 -2.75 12.03 -1.92
CA THR A 94 -1.27 11.89 -1.97
C THR A 94 -0.83 10.51 -1.52
N ASP A 95 -1.39 10.01 -0.42
CA ASP A 95 -1.12 8.65 0.08
C ASP A 95 -1.50 7.60 -0.97
N VAL A 96 -2.66 7.73 -1.62
CA VAL A 96 -3.10 6.81 -2.69
C VAL A 96 -2.12 6.79 -3.86
N LYS A 97 -1.64 7.94 -4.31
CA LYS A 97 -0.63 8.02 -5.38
C LYS A 97 0.65 7.30 -4.98
N ALA A 98 1.18 7.62 -3.80
CA ALA A 98 2.39 7.04 -3.26
C ALA A 98 2.29 5.51 -3.09
N LEU A 99 1.15 5.01 -2.60
CA LEU A 99 0.87 3.58 -2.48
C LEU A 99 0.75 2.89 -3.83
N THR A 100 0.12 3.55 -4.81
CA THR A 100 -0.05 3.03 -6.17
C THR A 100 1.29 2.86 -6.88
N GLU A 101 2.22 3.81 -6.73
CA GLU A 101 3.57 3.71 -7.29
C GLU A 101 4.31 2.47 -6.74
N ARG A 102 4.23 2.25 -5.42
CA ARG A 102 4.84 1.08 -4.76
C ARG A 102 4.19 -0.22 -5.20
N TYR A 103 2.85 -0.26 -5.22
CA TYR A 103 2.06 -1.38 -5.74
C TYR A 103 2.49 -1.77 -7.16
N ASN A 104 2.64 -0.78 -8.04
CA ASN A 104 3.00 -1.00 -9.44
C ASN A 104 4.36 -1.65 -9.61
N LEU A 105 5.34 -1.38 -8.73
CA LEU A 105 6.64 -2.06 -8.77
C LEU A 105 6.50 -3.57 -8.50
N TYR A 106 5.75 -3.93 -7.46
CA TYR A 106 5.51 -5.35 -7.14
C TYR A 106 4.71 -6.06 -8.24
N VAL A 107 3.68 -5.41 -8.79
CA VAL A 107 2.86 -5.98 -9.87
C VAL A 107 3.63 -6.14 -11.16
N ALA A 108 4.44 -5.14 -11.53
CA ALA A 108 5.26 -5.19 -12.73
C ALA A 108 6.20 -6.39 -12.67
N LYS A 109 6.93 -6.56 -11.56
CA LYS A 109 7.84 -7.70 -11.38
C LYS A 109 7.09 -9.03 -11.30
N PHE A 110 5.95 -9.06 -10.59
CA PHE A 110 5.12 -10.25 -10.52
C PHE A 110 4.68 -10.71 -11.92
N LYS A 111 4.25 -9.78 -12.78
CA LYS A 111 3.86 -10.07 -14.17
C LYS A 111 5.06 -10.51 -15.00
N GLU A 112 6.21 -9.84 -14.87
CA GLU A 112 7.46 -10.18 -15.57
C GLU A 112 7.87 -11.63 -15.31
N LEU A 113 7.71 -12.13 -14.08
CA LEU A 113 8.01 -13.51 -13.70
C LEU A 113 6.87 -14.51 -14.02
N GLY A 114 5.90 -14.13 -14.84
CA GLY A 114 4.78 -14.99 -15.27
C GLY A 114 3.63 -15.10 -14.25
N GLY A 115 3.56 -14.19 -13.28
CA GLY A 115 2.48 -14.12 -12.31
C GLY A 115 1.12 -13.78 -12.92
N ASN A 116 0.07 -14.44 -12.46
CA ASN A 116 -1.30 -14.18 -12.88
C ASN A 116 -1.92 -13.02 -12.08
N LEU A 117 -2.11 -11.87 -12.74
CA LEU A 117 -2.67 -10.66 -12.12
C LEU A 117 -4.07 -10.83 -11.54
N SER A 118 -4.88 -11.76 -12.06
CA SER A 118 -6.21 -12.06 -11.50
C SER A 118 -6.15 -12.59 -10.06
N LYS A 119 -4.97 -12.97 -9.56
CA LYS A 119 -4.74 -13.36 -8.17
C LYS A 119 -4.55 -12.17 -7.21
N ILE A 120 -4.44 -10.96 -7.73
CA ILE A 120 -4.33 -9.73 -6.95
C ILE A 120 -5.66 -8.99 -7.05
N LYS A 121 -6.33 -8.82 -5.92
CA LYS A 121 -7.65 -8.18 -5.85
C LYS A 121 -7.52 -6.73 -5.38
N ILE A 122 -8.07 -5.81 -6.17
CA ILE A 122 -8.35 -4.40 -5.83
C ILE A 122 -9.87 -4.21 -5.88
#